data_AF-A0A7I9VJK8-F1
#
_entry.id   AF-A0A7I9VJK8-F1
#
_cell.length_a   1.000
_cell.length_b   1.000
_cell.length_c   1.000
_cell.angle_alpha   90.00
_cell.angle_beta   90.00
_cell.angle_gamma   90.00
#
_symmetry.space_group_name_H-M   'P 1'
#
loop_
_entity.id
_entity.type
_entity.pdbx_description
1 polymer ?
#
loop_
_entity_poly.entity_id
_entity_poly.type
_entity_poly.pdbx_seq_one_letter_code
_entity_poly.pdbx_strand_id
1 'polypeptide(L)'
;MSLCVAGYAVDRGAAFGASPEGARRARMEHSPQWKGGRFENPQPLHDDLWGALRDITFRGSAHRTPKGPVPVEALDPKRFLTAPHGGLRVTWLGHSTLLVELDGRRVLVDPVWGERASPVSWMGPRRFYAPLLPLDQVPAVDAVVISHDHYDHLDEPTIRAMRSWSTAFVVPLGVGAHLAAWGVPEARIVELDWWESARLGDLEIVATPARHASGRSLLSGRNATLWAGFALVGPRHRVYYSGDTGFFPGFADIGRRLGPFDLAMIEAGAYGRSWPDWHLGPEQAVRAAELVRAKVLLPVHWALFNLAYHGWTEPAERVLAAARGAELRVTLPRPGQSVEPDALPALARWWPEAPWKTAEEDPIVPTGLGGGGAVSLGPSSSAEPGARRGVGP
;
A
#
# COMPACT_ATOMS: atom_id res chain seq x y z
N MET A 1 -1.14 -8.05 47.23
CA MET A 1 -1.46 -7.52 45.88
C MET A 1 -0.18 -6.93 45.30
N SER A 2 0.59 -7.75 44.59
CA SER A 2 1.85 -7.32 43.97
C SER A 2 1.55 -6.86 42.55
N LEU A 3 1.73 -5.56 42.30
CA LEU A 3 1.73 -4.99 40.96
C LEU A 3 3.05 -5.37 40.27
N CYS A 4 2.98 -6.34 39.36
CA CYS A 4 4.03 -6.56 38.38
C CYS A 4 3.93 -5.48 37.31
N VAL A 5 4.75 -4.44 37.41
CA VAL A 5 5.00 -3.51 36.31
C VAL A 5 6.08 -4.14 35.42
N ALA A 6 5.66 -4.79 34.35
CA ALA A 6 6.59 -5.23 33.31
C ALA A 6 7.03 -4.00 32.51
N GLY A 7 8.23 -3.49 32.80
CA GLY A 7 8.85 -2.42 32.03
C GLY A 7 9.28 -2.92 30.66
N TYR A 8 8.69 -2.37 29.60
CA TYR A 8 9.20 -2.54 28.24
C TYR A 8 10.46 -1.67 28.09
N ALA A 9 11.64 -2.27 28.19
CA ALA A 9 12.85 -1.66 27.68
C ALA A 9 12.79 -1.70 26.14
N VAL A 10 12.58 -0.53 25.52
CA VAL A 10 12.69 -0.38 24.07
C VAL A 10 14.18 -0.41 23.73
N ASP A 11 14.64 -1.54 23.21
CA ASP A 11 15.95 -1.62 22.58
C ASP A 11 15.95 -0.72 21.33
N ARG A 12 16.70 0.38 21.40
CA ARG A 12 16.76 1.40 20.35
C ARG A 12 17.36 0.87 19.04
N GLY A 13 18.02 -0.29 19.05
CA GLY A 13 18.52 -0.97 17.85
C GLY A 13 17.48 -1.84 17.14
N ALA A 14 16.46 -2.33 17.86
CA ALA A 14 15.55 -3.35 17.33
C ALA A 14 14.77 -2.86 16.12
N ALA A 15 14.29 -1.62 16.11
CA ALA A 15 13.47 -1.10 15.02
C ALA A 15 14.19 -1.03 13.65
N PHE A 16 15.53 -0.98 13.66
CA PHE A 16 16.35 -1.02 12.43
C PHE A 16 16.45 -2.42 11.82
N GLY A 17 16.07 -3.47 12.56
CA GLY A 17 16.15 -4.86 12.13
C GLY A 17 17.59 -5.37 12.04
N ALA A 18 17.79 -6.45 11.26
CA ALA A 18 19.10 -7.03 11.00
C ALA A 18 19.43 -7.10 9.51
N SER A 19 20.72 -7.13 9.19
CA SER A 19 21.20 -7.37 7.82
C SER A 19 21.06 -8.85 7.42
N PRO A 20 20.75 -9.14 6.15
CA PRO A 20 20.73 -10.51 5.65
C PRO A 20 22.14 -11.10 5.54
N GLU A 21 22.29 -12.35 5.98
CA GLU A 21 23.55 -13.10 6.01
C GLU A 21 23.35 -14.54 5.48
N GLY A 22 24.46 -15.28 5.31
CA GLY A 22 24.44 -16.71 4.98
C GLY A 22 23.61 -17.06 3.73
N ALA A 23 22.75 -18.08 3.84
CA ALA A 23 21.94 -18.57 2.73
C ALA A 23 20.96 -17.51 2.18
N ARG A 24 20.42 -16.66 3.05
CA ARG A 24 19.53 -15.54 2.65
C ARG A 24 20.28 -14.55 1.77
N ARG A 25 21.47 -14.13 2.22
CA ARG A 25 22.33 -13.22 1.44
C ARG A 25 22.77 -13.84 0.13
N ALA A 26 23.16 -15.12 0.13
CA ALA A 26 23.53 -15.82 -1.08
C ALA A 26 22.37 -15.82 -2.09
N ARG A 27 21.14 -16.09 -1.65
CA ARG A 27 19.96 -16.04 -2.53
C ARG A 27 19.70 -14.65 -3.10
N MET A 28 19.87 -13.59 -2.31
CA MET A 28 19.78 -12.21 -2.80
C MET A 28 20.80 -11.94 -3.91
N GLU A 29 22.05 -12.39 -3.74
CA GLU A 29 23.12 -12.19 -4.72
C GLU A 29 22.89 -12.91 -6.06
N HIS A 30 22.04 -13.95 -6.07
CA HIS A 30 21.61 -14.63 -7.29
C HIS A 30 20.41 -13.97 -7.98
N SER A 31 19.75 -13.00 -7.34
CA SER A 31 18.64 -12.27 -7.96
C SER A 31 19.13 -11.48 -9.17
N PRO A 32 18.40 -11.47 -10.30
CA PRO A 32 18.71 -10.61 -11.44
C PRO A 32 18.73 -9.11 -11.09
N GLN A 33 17.96 -8.71 -10.07
CA GLN A 33 17.82 -7.33 -9.62
C GLN A 33 18.94 -6.90 -8.65
N TRP A 34 19.76 -7.84 -8.19
CA TRP A 34 20.88 -7.54 -7.31
C TRP A 34 22.10 -7.09 -8.10
N LYS A 35 22.55 -5.85 -7.87
CA LYS A 35 23.71 -5.23 -8.53
C LYS A 35 24.57 -4.49 -7.52
N GLY A 36 25.85 -4.84 -7.45
CA GLY A 36 26.85 -4.06 -6.69
C GLY A 36 26.53 -3.89 -5.20
N GLY A 37 25.89 -4.89 -4.58
CA GLY A 37 25.61 -4.87 -3.14
C GLY A 37 24.24 -4.32 -2.74
N ARG A 38 23.35 -4.04 -3.70
CA ARG A 38 21.99 -3.54 -3.49
C ARG A 38 21.03 -4.06 -4.57
N PHE A 39 19.74 -3.91 -4.35
CA PHE A 39 18.72 -4.07 -5.39
C PHE A 39 18.58 -2.81 -6.24
N GLU A 40 18.29 -2.98 -7.53
CA GLU A 40 18.07 -1.89 -8.48
C GLU A 40 16.68 -1.95 -9.12
N ASN A 41 16.14 -0.78 -9.44
CA ASN A 41 14.82 -0.65 -10.03
C ASN A 41 14.78 -1.05 -11.51
N PRO A 42 13.59 -1.42 -12.04
CA PRO A 42 13.43 -1.67 -13.48
C PRO A 42 13.72 -0.43 -14.33
N GLN A 43 13.51 0.75 -13.74
CA GLN A 43 13.81 2.07 -14.31
C GLN A 43 14.43 2.95 -13.21
N PRO A 44 15.43 3.80 -13.50
CA PRO A 44 16.07 4.66 -12.49
C PRO A 44 15.07 5.53 -11.75
N LEU A 45 15.33 5.86 -10.48
CA LEU A 45 14.53 6.83 -9.73
C LEU A 45 15.14 8.23 -9.86
N HIS A 46 14.30 9.26 -9.94
CA HIS A 46 14.72 10.66 -9.89
C HIS A 46 14.22 11.34 -8.60
N ASP A 47 15.15 11.98 -7.90
CA ASP A 47 14.90 12.79 -6.70
C ASP A 47 15.36 14.23 -6.92
N ASP A 48 14.50 15.20 -6.62
CA ASP A 48 14.81 16.63 -6.59
C ASP A 48 14.80 17.14 -5.13
N LEU A 49 15.91 16.94 -4.43
CA LEU A 49 16.07 17.34 -3.03
C LEU A 49 15.86 18.85 -2.81
N TRP A 50 16.30 19.68 -3.75
CA TRP A 50 16.13 21.14 -3.66
C TRP A 50 14.68 21.53 -3.90
N GLY A 51 14.02 20.90 -4.87
CA GLY A 51 12.58 21.01 -5.08
C GLY A 51 11.80 20.61 -3.83
N ALA A 52 12.18 19.52 -3.17
CA ALA A 52 11.49 19.05 -1.96
C ALA A 52 11.57 20.07 -0.81
N LEU A 53 12.74 20.72 -0.63
CA LEU A 53 12.93 21.78 0.37
C LEU A 53 12.16 23.07 0.03
N ARG A 54 12.02 23.40 -1.25
CA ARG A 54 11.17 24.50 -1.69
C ARG A 54 9.69 24.17 -1.47
N ASP A 55 9.29 22.95 -1.80
CA ASP A 55 7.89 22.54 -1.79
C ASP A 55 7.34 22.41 -0.37
N ILE A 56 8.15 21.91 0.59
CA ILE A 56 7.78 21.92 2.01
C ILE A 56 7.51 23.35 2.52
N THR A 57 8.27 24.33 2.04
CA THR A 57 8.21 25.72 2.52
C THR A 57 7.06 26.50 1.88
N PHE A 58 6.83 26.33 0.59
CA PHE A 58 5.94 27.21 -0.19
C PHE A 58 4.71 26.53 -0.78
N ARG A 59 4.67 25.19 -0.83
CA ARG A 59 3.63 24.44 -1.58
C ARG A 59 2.88 23.41 -0.74
N GLY A 60 3.36 23.12 0.47
CA GLY A 60 2.70 22.21 1.39
C GLY A 60 1.29 22.66 1.72
N SER A 61 0.35 21.71 1.68
CA SER A 61 -1.03 21.96 2.05
C SER A 61 -1.14 22.31 3.54
N ALA A 62 -2.01 23.26 3.88
CA ALA A 62 -2.40 23.53 5.27
C ALA A 62 -3.25 22.38 5.87
N HIS A 63 -3.68 21.42 5.04
CA HIS A 63 -4.56 20.31 5.39
C HIS A 63 -3.84 18.95 5.31
N ARG A 64 -2.54 18.90 5.63
CA ARG A 64 -1.74 17.65 5.65
C ARG A 64 -2.11 16.69 6.78
N THR A 65 -2.75 17.22 7.83
CA THR A 65 -3.28 16.44 8.95
C THR A 65 -4.74 16.82 9.19
N PRO A 66 -5.55 15.90 9.74
CA PRO A 66 -6.93 16.22 10.08
C PRO A 66 -6.99 17.20 11.25
N LYS A 67 -7.95 18.14 11.20
CA LYS A 67 -8.20 19.11 12.28
C LYS A 67 -9.02 18.52 13.44
N GLY A 68 -9.68 17.39 13.22
CA GLY A 68 -10.51 16.68 14.18
C GLY A 68 -10.43 15.16 13.97
N PRO A 69 -11.24 14.37 14.70
CA PRO A 69 -11.27 12.92 14.53
C PRO A 69 -11.57 12.53 13.08
N VAL A 70 -10.79 11.60 12.54
CA VAL A 70 -11.10 10.97 11.25
C VAL A 70 -12.30 10.04 11.45
N PRO A 71 -13.36 10.12 10.62
CA PRO A 71 -14.47 9.16 10.71
C PRO A 71 -13.99 7.74 10.41
N VAL A 72 -14.25 6.83 11.35
CA VAL A 72 -13.91 5.40 11.25
C VAL A 72 -15.17 4.55 11.44
N GLU A 73 -15.15 3.35 10.88
CA GLU A 73 -16.15 2.31 11.14
C GLU A 73 -15.70 1.49 12.35
N ALA A 74 -16.58 1.32 13.33
CA ALA A 74 -16.32 0.41 14.44
C ALA A 74 -16.32 -1.04 13.92
N LEU A 75 -15.19 -1.72 14.05
CA LEU A 75 -15.03 -3.08 13.55
C LEU A 75 -15.25 -4.10 14.69
N ASP A 76 -16.41 -4.77 14.67
CA ASP A 76 -16.66 -5.92 15.56
C ASP A 76 -15.93 -7.16 15.01
N PRO A 77 -15.02 -7.81 15.78
CA PRO A 77 -14.34 -9.03 15.36
C PRO A 77 -15.29 -10.15 14.89
N LYS A 78 -16.54 -10.16 15.38
CA LYS A 78 -17.57 -11.11 14.96
C LYS A 78 -17.88 -11.04 13.47
N ARG A 79 -17.57 -9.93 12.79
CA ARG A 79 -17.67 -9.81 11.33
C ARG A 79 -16.95 -10.94 10.60
N PHE A 80 -15.83 -11.41 11.17
CA PHE A 80 -15.00 -12.47 10.61
C PHE A 80 -15.48 -13.88 10.98
N LEU A 81 -16.59 -14.03 11.70
CA LEU A 81 -17.21 -15.35 11.92
C LEU A 81 -18.03 -15.80 10.71
N THR A 82 -18.45 -14.87 9.85
CA THR A 82 -19.21 -15.15 8.64
C THR A 82 -18.34 -14.89 7.41
N ALA A 83 -18.20 -15.91 6.57
CA ALA A 83 -17.52 -15.80 5.28
C ALA A 83 -18.22 -14.77 4.38
N PRO A 84 -17.49 -14.09 3.49
CA PRO A 84 -18.11 -13.19 2.51
C PRO A 84 -18.99 -13.94 1.53
N HIS A 85 -20.09 -13.32 1.09
CA HIS A 85 -21.11 -13.98 0.27
C HIS A 85 -20.54 -14.41 -1.10
N GLY A 86 -19.78 -13.51 -1.74
CA GLY A 86 -19.09 -13.82 -3.00
C GLY A 86 -17.85 -14.68 -2.82
N GLY A 87 -17.31 -14.79 -1.60
CA GLY A 87 -16.01 -15.42 -1.34
C GLY A 87 -14.81 -14.46 -1.40
N LEU A 88 -15.05 -13.16 -1.64
CA LEU A 88 -14.05 -12.11 -1.56
C LEU A 88 -14.54 -10.93 -0.72
N ARG A 89 -13.78 -10.58 0.32
CA ARG A 89 -13.97 -9.38 1.14
C ARG A 89 -12.62 -8.76 1.49
N VAL A 90 -12.55 -7.45 1.42
CA VAL A 90 -11.39 -6.67 1.88
C VAL A 90 -11.84 -5.73 2.97
N THR A 91 -11.18 -5.75 4.12
CA THR A 91 -11.40 -4.79 5.21
C THR A 91 -10.19 -3.88 5.29
N TRP A 92 -10.39 -2.58 5.05
CA TRP A 92 -9.32 -1.59 5.08
C TRP A 92 -9.12 -1.09 6.50
N LEU A 93 -7.97 -1.34 7.11
CA LEU A 93 -7.67 -0.95 8.50
C LEU A 93 -6.91 0.38 8.61
N GLY A 94 -6.60 0.99 7.46
CA GLY A 94 -5.92 2.26 7.32
C GLY A 94 -4.58 2.16 6.60
N HIS A 95 -4.18 3.23 5.92
CA HIS A 95 -2.94 3.28 5.13
C HIS A 95 -2.88 2.12 4.13
N SER A 96 -1.88 1.25 4.27
CA SER A 96 -1.68 0.02 3.50
C SER A 96 -2.03 -1.26 4.27
N THR A 97 -2.57 -1.15 5.49
CA THR A 97 -2.99 -2.32 6.27
C THR A 97 -4.39 -2.78 5.85
N LEU A 98 -4.48 -4.01 5.31
CA LEU A 98 -5.75 -4.61 4.89
C LEU A 98 -5.86 -6.06 5.36
N LEU A 99 -7.07 -6.48 5.70
CA LEU A 99 -7.40 -7.89 5.86
C LEU A 99 -8.19 -8.36 4.63
N VAL A 100 -7.62 -9.30 3.87
CA VAL A 100 -8.21 -9.88 2.67
C VAL A 100 -8.72 -11.28 3.00
N GLU A 101 -10.01 -11.50 2.82
CA GLU A 101 -10.66 -12.80 2.82
C GLU A 101 -10.96 -13.19 1.38
N LEU A 102 -10.31 -14.24 0.88
CA LEU A 102 -10.38 -14.67 -0.51
C LEU A 102 -10.41 -16.20 -0.57
N ASP A 103 -11.49 -16.74 -1.12
CA ASP A 103 -11.69 -18.19 -1.32
C ASP A 103 -11.45 -19.04 -0.07
N GLY A 104 -11.89 -18.53 1.09
CA GLY A 104 -11.74 -19.22 2.37
C GLY A 104 -10.38 -19.03 3.06
N ARG A 105 -9.46 -18.28 2.45
CA ARG A 105 -8.18 -17.87 3.03
C ARG A 105 -8.22 -16.46 3.56
N ARG A 106 -7.33 -16.17 4.51
CA ARG A 106 -7.11 -14.85 5.09
C ARG A 106 -5.67 -14.41 4.94
N VAL A 107 -5.48 -13.23 4.36
CA VAL A 107 -4.18 -12.57 4.23
C VAL A 107 -4.23 -11.22 4.92
N LEU A 108 -3.32 -10.98 5.85
CA LEU A 108 -3.09 -9.66 6.43
C LEU A 108 -1.96 -8.97 5.66
N VAL A 109 -2.24 -7.81 5.09
CA VAL A 109 -1.31 -7.06 4.23
C VAL A 109 -0.73 -5.90 5.04
N ASP A 110 0.59 -5.72 4.96
CA ASP A 110 1.40 -4.62 5.52
C ASP A 110 0.90 -4.13 6.89
N PRO A 111 0.93 -5.00 7.92
CA PRO A 111 0.31 -4.71 9.20
C PRO A 111 1.09 -3.68 10.03
N VAL A 112 0.43 -2.56 10.36
CA VAL A 112 0.98 -1.49 11.23
C VAL A 112 0.02 -1.10 12.35
N TRP A 113 0.27 -1.66 13.54
CA TRP A 113 -0.40 -1.29 14.80
C TRP A 113 0.36 -0.23 15.60
N GLY A 114 1.64 -0.01 15.30
CA GLY A 114 2.45 1.04 15.91
C GLY A 114 1.80 2.43 15.84
N GLU A 115 2.09 3.25 16.84
CA GLU A 115 1.59 4.63 16.93
C GLU A 115 2.26 5.55 15.89
N ARG A 116 3.49 5.22 15.51
CA ARG A 116 4.30 5.99 14.58
C ARG A 116 4.99 5.09 13.57
N ALA A 117 5.04 5.54 12.32
CA ALA A 117 5.92 4.97 11.31
C ALA A 117 7.34 5.53 11.49
N SER A 118 8.09 4.98 12.47
CA SER A 118 9.39 5.52 12.87
C SER A 118 10.24 4.50 13.62
N PRO A 119 11.59 4.59 13.57
CA PRO A 119 12.46 3.82 14.45
C PRO A 119 12.33 4.16 15.93
N VAL A 120 11.73 5.32 16.26
CA VAL A 120 11.63 5.81 17.64
C VAL A 120 10.22 6.26 17.97
N SER A 121 9.79 6.03 19.21
CA SER A 121 8.42 6.33 19.66
C SER A 121 8.08 7.82 19.80
N TRP A 122 9.08 8.70 19.84
CA TRP A 122 8.91 10.13 20.13
C TRP A 122 8.98 11.05 18.90
N MET A 123 9.41 10.54 17.74
CA MET A 123 9.59 11.32 16.50
C MET A 123 9.09 10.54 15.29
N GLY A 124 8.77 11.24 14.20
CA GLY A 124 8.28 10.65 12.96
C GLY A 124 6.75 10.69 12.82
N PRO A 125 6.22 10.32 11.64
CA PRO A 125 4.79 10.36 11.34
C PRO A 125 3.97 9.60 12.37
N ARG A 126 3.00 10.27 12.98
CA ARG A 126 2.04 9.68 13.93
C ARG A 126 0.73 9.36 13.22
N ARG A 127 0.12 8.23 13.56
CA ARG A 127 -1.19 7.85 13.01
C ARG A 127 -2.28 8.84 13.41
N PHE A 128 -3.26 9.07 12.53
CA PHE A 128 -4.36 10.01 12.77
C PHE A 128 -5.47 9.45 13.66
N TYR A 129 -5.64 8.13 13.69
CA TYR A 129 -6.60 7.40 14.52
C TYR A 129 -5.97 6.11 15.04
N ALA A 130 -6.43 5.61 16.18
CA ALA A 130 -5.95 4.38 16.80
C ALA A 130 -6.21 3.13 15.92
N PRO A 131 -5.50 2.01 16.12
CA PRO A 131 -5.85 0.75 15.48
C PRO A 131 -7.33 0.41 15.67
N LEU A 132 -7.98 0.00 14.57
CA LEU A 132 -9.45 -0.20 14.53
C LEU A 132 -9.90 -1.55 15.11
N LEU A 133 -8.94 -2.45 15.29
CA LEU A 133 -9.10 -3.77 15.87
C LEU A 133 -7.87 -4.01 16.75
N PRO A 134 -8.03 -4.44 18.02
CA PRO A 134 -6.90 -4.95 18.79
C PRO A 134 -6.21 -6.09 18.03
N LEU A 135 -4.87 -6.13 18.03
CA LEU A 135 -4.11 -7.10 17.23
C LEU A 135 -4.44 -8.55 17.63
N ASP A 136 -4.71 -8.79 18.92
CA ASP A 136 -5.14 -10.09 19.46
C ASP A 136 -6.59 -10.47 19.12
N GLN A 137 -7.37 -9.54 18.55
CA GLN A 137 -8.71 -9.76 18.02
C GLN A 137 -8.75 -9.87 16.49
N VAL A 138 -7.62 -9.71 15.81
CA VAL A 138 -7.50 -10.05 14.38
C VAL A 138 -7.81 -11.55 14.24
N PRO A 139 -8.72 -11.94 13.32
CA PRO A 139 -9.01 -13.36 13.13
C PRO A 139 -7.75 -14.11 12.70
N ALA A 140 -7.70 -15.42 12.94
CA ALA A 140 -6.61 -16.24 12.43
C ALA A 140 -6.42 -16.01 10.92
N VAL A 141 -5.18 -15.71 10.52
CA VAL A 141 -4.78 -15.47 9.13
C VAL A 141 -3.81 -16.55 8.67
N ASP A 142 -3.97 -17.01 7.43
CA ASP A 142 -3.10 -18.00 6.79
C ASP A 142 -1.74 -17.38 6.45
N ALA A 143 -1.74 -16.12 6.00
CA ALA A 143 -0.54 -15.41 5.61
C ALA A 143 -0.52 -13.96 6.11
N VAL A 144 0.69 -13.45 6.31
CA VAL A 144 1.00 -12.03 6.37
C VAL A 144 1.88 -11.70 5.18
N VAL A 145 1.50 -10.68 4.43
CA VAL A 145 2.27 -10.17 3.29
C VAL A 145 2.84 -8.81 3.68
N ILE A 146 4.13 -8.59 3.42
CA ILE A 146 4.82 -7.31 3.65
C ILE A 146 5.48 -6.88 2.34
N SER A 147 5.11 -5.73 1.77
CA SER A 147 5.63 -5.24 0.48
C SER A 147 7.11 -4.85 0.49
N HIS A 148 7.58 -4.20 1.56
CA HIS A 148 8.95 -3.72 1.69
C HIS A 148 9.25 -3.33 3.16
N ASP A 149 10.46 -2.83 3.42
CA ASP A 149 10.98 -2.63 4.77
C ASP A 149 10.80 -1.21 5.34
N HIS A 150 10.02 -0.32 4.73
CA HIS A 150 9.77 1.00 5.34
C HIS A 150 8.88 0.90 6.59
N TYR A 151 8.98 1.89 7.48
CA TYR A 151 8.36 1.84 8.81
C TYR A 151 6.84 1.86 8.82
N ASP A 152 6.21 2.38 7.77
CA ASP A 152 4.76 2.41 7.57
C ASP A 152 4.20 1.18 6.84
N HIS A 153 5.06 0.22 6.51
CA HIS A 153 4.71 -1.09 5.91
C HIS A 153 5.24 -2.27 6.73
N LEU A 154 6.34 -2.07 7.46
CA LEU A 154 6.99 -3.05 8.32
C LEU A 154 7.25 -2.46 9.71
N ASP A 155 6.32 -2.74 10.62
CA ASP A 155 6.31 -2.22 11.99
C ASP A 155 6.82 -3.26 13.01
N GLU A 156 8.01 -3.00 13.58
CA GLU A 156 8.68 -3.88 14.55
C GLU A 156 7.78 -4.32 15.73
N PRO A 157 7.06 -3.42 16.44
CA PRO A 157 6.22 -3.85 17.55
C PRO A 157 5.06 -4.75 17.09
N THR A 158 4.49 -4.50 15.91
CA THR A 158 3.47 -5.38 15.32
C THR A 158 4.03 -6.77 15.02
N ILE A 159 5.17 -6.87 14.33
CA ILE A 159 5.77 -8.16 13.99
C ILE A 159 6.16 -8.95 15.25
N ARG A 160 6.71 -8.29 16.28
CA ARG A 160 7.05 -8.96 17.55
C ARG A 160 5.81 -9.48 18.28
N ALA A 161 4.69 -8.78 18.22
CA ALA A 161 3.44 -9.25 18.79
C ALA A 161 2.88 -10.49 18.05
N MET A 162 3.23 -10.66 16.77
CA MET A 162 2.80 -11.79 15.92
C MET A 162 3.79 -12.96 15.90
N ARG A 163 4.93 -12.86 16.61
CA ARG A 163 5.98 -13.91 16.61
C ARG A 163 5.53 -15.27 17.15
N SER A 164 4.45 -15.31 17.92
CA SER A 164 3.85 -16.54 18.47
C SER A 164 2.72 -17.10 17.61
N TRP A 165 2.28 -16.39 16.56
CA TRP A 165 1.23 -16.86 15.67
C TRP A 165 1.74 -18.06 14.84
N SER A 166 0.83 -18.89 14.31
CA SER A 166 1.17 -20.00 13.40
C SER A 166 1.23 -19.58 11.93
N THR A 167 1.04 -18.29 11.64
CA THR A 167 0.93 -17.69 10.31
C THR A 167 2.24 -17.70 9.53
N ALA A 168 2.17 -17.88 8.21
CA ALA A 168 3.31 -17.69 7.31
C ALA A 168 3.52 -16.20 6.98
N PHE A 169 4.76 -15.73 6.96
CA PHE A 169 5.13 -14.39 6.51
C PHE A 169 5.74 -14.48 5.11
N VAL A 170 5.07 -13.90 4.12
CA VAL A 170 5.52 -13.85 2.73
C VAL A 170 6.04 -12.45 2.44
N VAL A 171 7.34 -12.33 2.14
CA VAL A 171 8.05 -11.04 2.05
C VAL A 171 9.05 -11.06 0.89
N PRO A 172 9.50 -9.90 0.38
CA PRO A 172 10.59 -9.86 -0.59
C PRO A 172 11.93 -10.34 -0.03
N LEU A 173 12.85 -10.73 -0.91
CA LEU A 173 14.22 -11.11 -0.55
C LEU A 173 14.89 -10.09 0.40
N GLY A 174 15.46 -10.60 1.49
CA GLY A 174 16.22 -9.82 2.48
C GLY A 174 15.38 -9.32 3.65
N VAL A 175 14.08 -9.05 3.44
CA VAL A 175 13.17 -8.57 4.49
C VAL A 175 13.06 -9.59 5.63
N GLY A 176 13.16 -10.89 5.33
CA GLY A 176 13.10 -11.96 6.31
C GLY A 176 14.16 -11.86 7.41
N ALA A 177 15.30 -11.21 7.16
CA ALA A 177 16.32 -10.97 8.19
C ALA A 177 15.80 -10.13 9.36
N HIS A 178 14.97 -9.12 9.08
CA HIS A 178 14.34 -8.30 10.12
C HIS A 178 13.35 -9.13 10.95
N LEU A 179 12.49 -9.91 10.28
CA LEU A 179 11.48 -10.75 10.92
C LEU A 179 12.14 -11.79 11.84
N ALA A 180 13.20 -12.45 11.37
CA ALA A 180 13.97 -13.41 12.14
C ALA A 180 14.62 -12.77 13.37
N ALA A 181 15.23 -11.58 13.22
CA ALA A 181 15.81 -10.83 14.34
C ALA A 181 14.76 -10.41 15.38
N TRP A 182 13.50 -10.19 14.96
CA TRP A 182 12.38 -9.89 15.84
C TRP A 182 11.71 -11.14 16.44
N GLY A 183 12.24 -12.33 16.13
CA GLY A 183 11.85 -13.60 16.74
C GLY A 183 10.78 -14.37 15.98
N VAL A 184 10.47 -14.01 14.74
CA VAL A 184 9.67 -14.89 13.86
C VAL A 184 10.53 -16.10 13.49
N PRO A 185 10.07 -17.34 13.75
CA PRO A 185 10.80 -18.54 13.34
C PRO A 185 11.04 -18.59 11.83
N GLU A 186 12.28 -18.92 11.43
CA GLU A 186 12.68 -19.02 10.01
C GLU A 186 11.77 -19.93 9.18
N ALA A 187 11.26 -21.03 9.77
CA ALA A 187 10.33 -21.93 9.10
C ALA A 187 8.98 -21.31 8.70
N ARG A 188 8.65 -20.12 9.22
CA ARG A 188 7.43 -19.36 8.88
C ARG A 188 7.72 -18.22 7.91
N ILE A 189 8.98 -17.96 7.56
CA ILE A 189 9.38 -16.86 6.69
C ILE A 189 9.58 -17.40 5.28
N VAL A 190 8.84 -16.85 4.32
CA VAL A 190 8.96 -17.17 2.90
C VAL A 190 9.38 -15.90 2.18
N GLU A 191 10.65 -15.87 1.77
CA GLU A 191 11.17 -14.76 0.97
C GLU A 191 10.97 -15.05 -0.51
N LEU A 192 10.56 -14.07 -1.31
CA LEU A 192 10.33 -14.19 -2.75
C LEU A 192 11.11 -13.12 -3.53
N ASP A 193 11.70 -13.50 -4.65
CA ASP A 193 12.10 -12.57 -5.71
C ASP A 193 10.90 -12.23 -6.60
N TRP A 194 11.02 -11.21 -7.44
CA TRP A 194 9.97 -10.90 -8.42
C TRP A 194 9.67 -12.09 -9.33
N TRP A 195 8.37 -12.31 -9.53
CA TRP A 195 7.77 -13.42 -10.26
C TRP A 195 7.89 -14.80 -9.60
N GLU A 196 8.54 -14.90 -8.43
CA GLU A 196 8.43 -16.09 -7.61
C GLU A 196 7.09 -16.11 -6.85
N SER A 197 6.66 -17.31 -6.48
CA SER A 197 5.41 -17.51 -5.76
C SER A 197 5.55 -18.50 -4.61
N ALA A 198 4.65 -18.38 -3.65
CA ALA A 198 4.45 -19.33 -2.57
C ALA A 198 3.00 -19.83 -2.57
N ARG A 199 2.81 -21.12 -2.29
CA ARG A 199 1.47 -21.72 -2.16
C ARG A 199 1.15 -22.00 -0.71
N LEU A 200 -0.01 -21.50 -0.25
CA LEU A 200 -0.59 -21.78 1.05
C LEU A 200 -1.94 -22.48 0.83
N GLY A 201 -1.86 -23.81 0.68
CA GLY A 201 -2.98 -24.61 0.20
C GLY A 201 -3.33 -24.26 -1.25
N ASP A 202 -4.53 -23.74 -1.44
CA ASP A 202 -5.12 -23.34 -2.73
C ASP A 202 -4.89 -21.87 -3.10
N LEU A 203 -4.35 -21.08 -2.18
CA LEU A 203 -3.92 -19.70 -2.43
C LEU A 203 -2.47 -19.68 -2.91
N GLU A 204 -2.24 -19.04 -4.05
CA GLU A 204 -0.92 -18.68 -4.54
C GLU A 204 -0.66 -17.19 -4.31
N ILE A 205 0.49 -16.86 -3.70
CA ILE A 205 0.95 -15.50 -3.46
C ILE A 205 2.17 -15.27 -4.34
N VAL A 206 2.06 -14.35 -5.31
CA VAL A 206 3.12 -14.05 -6.28
C VAL A 206 3.69 -12.67 -5.99
N ALA A 207 5.01 -12.57 -5.79
CA ALA A 207 5.67 -11.27 -5.71
C ALA A 207 5.78 -10.66 -7.11
N THR A 208 5.35 -9.42 -7.29
CA THR A 208 5.40 -8.71 -8.57
C THR A 208 6.43 -7.58 -8.53
N PRO A 209 7.01 -7.21 -9.67
CA PRO A 209 7.88 -6.05 -9.74
C PRO A 209 7.21 -4.77 -9.24
N ALA A 210 8.04 -3.88 -8.71
CA ALA A 210 7.67 -2.53 -8.28
C ALA A 210 8.86 -1.58 -8.52
N ARG A 211 8.57 -0.28 -8.62
CA ARG A 211 9.56 0.78 -8.80
C ARG A 211 9.64 1.61 -7.51
N HIS A 212 10.45 1.19 -6.55
CA HIS A 212 10.51 1.81 -5.21
C HIS A 212 11.92 1.66 -4.62
N ALA A 213 12.06 1.86 -3.30
CA ALA A 213 13.31 1.69 -2.59
C ALA A 213 13.08 0.96 -1.26
N SER A 214 14.17 0.61 -0.60
CA SER A 214 14.16 0.05 0.75
C SER A 214 15.21 0.71 1.63
N GLY A 215 15.05 0.56 2.95
CA GLY A 215 16.03 0.96 3.94
C GLY A 215 15.40 1.47 5.23
N ARG A 216 15.93 0.99 6.34
CA ARG A 216 15.50 1.39 7.70
C ARG A 216 16.45 2.38 8.37
N SER A 217 17.65 2.57 7.84
CA SER A 217 18.68 3.48 8.38
C SER A 217 18.98 4.59 7.38
N LEU A 218 19.09 5.82 7.87
CA LEU A 218 19.50 6.98 7.05
C LEU A 218 20.99 6.91 6.66
N LEU A 219 21.80 6.10 7.37
CA LEU A 219 23.25 6.03 7.21
C LEU A 219 23.72 4.80 6.44
N SER A 220 22.88 3.78 6.30
CA SER A 220 23.25 2.47 5.74
C SER A 220 22.03 1.67 5.29
N GLY A 221 22.24 0.61 4.50
CA GLY A 221 21.16 -0.33 4.15
C GLY A 221 20.20 0.14 3.07
N ARG A 222 20.50 1.25 2.38
CA ARG A 222 19.71 1.73 1.24
C ARG A 222 19.65 0.66 0.15
N ASN A 223 18.44 0.25 -0.23
CA ASN A 223 18.19 -0.80 -1.21
C ASN A 223 18.83 -2.16 -0.85
N ALA A 224 19.02 -2.45 0.44
CA ALA A 224 19.64 -3.70 0.90
C ALA A 224 18.65 -4.88 0.98
N THR A 225 17.35 -4.63 0.93
CA THR A 225 16.29 -5.63 0.76
C THR A 225 15.48 -5.33 -0.50
N LEU A 226 14.80 -6.32 -1.05
CA LEU A 226 13.90 -6.13 -2.19
C LEU A 226 12.58 -5.47 -1.72
N TRP A 227 11.84 -4.90 -2.67
CA TRP A 227 10.47 -4.38 -2.53
C TRP A 227 9.60 -5.02 -3.60
N ALA A 228 8.32 -5.26 -3.33
CA ALA A 228 7.42 -5.91 -4.29
C ALA A 228 5.96 -5.49 -4.10
N GLY A 229 5.20 -5.57 -5.19
CA GLY A 229 3.75 -5.78 -5.10
C GLY A 229 3.44 -7.27 -4.92
N PHE A 230 2.18 -7.61 -4.70
CA PHE A 230 1.73 -8.98 -4.53
C PHE A 230 0.41 -9.27 -5.25
N ALA A 231 0.36 -10.37 -5.99
CA ALA A 231 -0.88 -10.96 -6.46
C ALA A 231 -1.29 -12.11 -5.55
N LEU A 232 -2.52 -12.05 -5.03
CA LEU A 232 -3.19 -13.11 -4.28
C LEU A 232 -4.13 -13.84 -5.23
N VAL A 233 -3.76 -15.06 -5.61
CA VAL A 233 -4.45 -15.85 -6.65
C VAL A 233 -5.08 -17.08 -6.01
N GLY A 234 -6.39 -17.01 -5.82
CA GLY A 234 -7.19 -18.14 -5.35
C GLY A 234 -7.85 -18.91 -6.50
N PRO A 235 -8.60 -19.97 -6.19
CA PRO A 235 -9.31 -20.78 -7.18
C PRO A 235 -10.37 -20.01 -7.98
N ARG A 236 -11.00 -19.00 -7.39
CA ARG A 236 -12.08 -18.22 -8.04
C ARG A 236 -11.78 -16.74 -8.11
N HIS A 237 -11.07 -16.19 -7.13
CA HIS A 237 -10.80 -14.76 -7.03
C HIS A 237 -9.32 -14.42 -7.14
N ARG A 238 -9.05 -13.20 -7.60
CA ARG A 238 -7.69 -12.64 -7.64
C ARG A 238 -7.68 -11.21 -7.12
N VAL A 239 -6.75 -10.92 -6.21
CA VAL A 239 -6.52 -9.58 -5.66
C VAL A 239 -5.09 -9.15 -5.94
N TYR A 240 -4.90 -7.89 -6.33
CA TYR A 240 -3.58 -7.28 -6.48
C TYR A 240 -3.34 -6.27 -5.36
N TYR A 241 -2.14 -6.27 -4.77
CA TYR A 241 -1.62 -5.24 -3.90
C TYR A 241 -0.38 -4.63 -4.53
N SER A 242 -0.31 -3.31 -4.67
CA SER A 242 0.85 -2.69 -5.33
C SER A 242 2.12 -2.64 -4.49
N GLY A 243 2.00 -2.71 -3.16
CA GLY A 243 3.01 -2.09 -2.29
C GLY A 243 3.09 -0.59 -2.56
N ASP A 244 4.22 0.01 -2.23
CA ASP A 244 4.58 1.34 -2.72
C ASP A 244 5.40 1.20 -4.01
N THR A 245 5.12 2.07 -4.98
CA THR A 245 5.74 2.02 -6.30
C THR A 245 5.51 3.31 -7.07
N GLY A 246 6.49 3.77 -7.83
CA GLY A 246 6.27 4.68 -8.93
C GLY A 246 5.67 3.97 -10.14
N PHE A 247 5.27 4.75 -11.14
CA PHE A 247 4.71 4.18 -12.35
C PHE A 247 5.80 3.63 -13.27
N PHE A 248 5.54 2.47 -13.85
CA PHE A 248 6.44 1.79 -14.77
C PHE A 248 5.65 0.87 -15.71
N PRO A 249 6.18 0.51 -16.90
CA PRO A 249 5.47 -0.31 -17.88
C PRO A 249 5.07 -1.71 -17.39
N GLY A 250 5.71 -2.24 -16.34
CA GLY A 250 5.50 -3.60 -15.86
C GLY A 250 4.10 -3.88 -15.30
N PHE A 251 3.27 -2.87 -14.99
CA PHE A 251 1.86 -3.09 -14.65
C PHE A 251 1.10 -3.83 -15.77
N ALA A 252 1.41 -3.55 -17.04
CA ALA A 252 0.78 -4.26 -18.16
C ALA A 252 1.17 -5.74 -18.20
N ASP A 253 2.40 -6.06 -17.79
CA ASP A 253 2.88 -7.44 -17.68
C ASP A 253 2.22 -8.17 -16.51
N ILE A 254 2.04 -7.49 -15.38
CA ILE A 254 1.28 -8.01 -14.23
C ILE A 254 -0.15 -8.36 -14.66
N GLY A 255 -0.86 -7.43 -15.32
CA GLY A 255 -2.22 -7.67 -15.81
C GLY A 255 -2.32 -8.77 -16.86
N ARG A 256 -1.29 -8.93 -17.70
CA ARG A 256 -1.23 -10.00 -18.71
C ARG A 256 -0.99 -11.37 -18.09
N ARG A 257 -0.11 -11.48 -17.10
CA ARG A 257 0.29 -12.76 -16.50
C ARG A 257 -0.67 -13.24 -15.42
N LEU A 258 -1.18 -12.32 -14.60
CA LEU A 258 -1.87 -12.65 -13.35
C LEU A 258 -3.32 -12.16 -13.34
N GLY A 259 -3.63 -11.12 -14.13
CA GLY A 259 -4.99 -10.59 -14.26
C GLY A 259 -5.94 -11.46 -15.11
N PRO A 260 -7.21 -11.04 -15.24
CA PRO A 260 -7.80 -9.87 -14.59
C PRO A 260 -7.96 -10.06 -13.07
N PHE A 261 -7.94 -8.96 -12.33
CA PHE A 261 -8.13 -8.96 -10.87
C PHE A 261 -9.55 -8.51 -10.51
N ASP A 262 -10.15 -9.15 -9.51
CA ASP A 262 -11.46 -8.74 -9.01
C ASP A 262 -11.37 -7.41 -8.25
N LEU A 263 -10.25 -7.20 -7.55
CA LEU A 263 -9.93 -5.96 -6.86
C LEU A 263 -8.42 -5.71 -6.87
N ALA A 264 -8.02 -4.46 -7.07
CA ALA A 264 -6.65 -3.99 -6.89
C ALA A 264 -6.59 -2.94 -5.77
N MET A 265 -5.70 -3.17 -4.81
CA MET A 265 -5.32 -2.29 -3.71
C MET A 265 -4.05 -1.54 -4.15
N ILE A 266 -4.20 -0.29 -4.60
CA ILE A 266 -3.10 0.46 -5.23
C ILE A 266 -2.83 1.74 -4.45
N GLU A 267 -1.57 2.01 -4.13
CA GLU A 267 -1.17 3.23 -3.45
C GLU A 267 -1.54 4.48 -4.26
N ALA A 268 -2.05 5.51 -3.58
CA ALA A 268 -2.45 6.76 -4.21
C ALA A 268 -2.01 8.00 -3.42
N GLY A 269 -1.41 7.83 -2.25
CA GLY A 269 -0.92 8.91 -1.39
C GLY A 269 0.61 8.97 -1.35
N ALA A 270 1.14 9.80 -0.45
CA ALA A 270 2.58 10.04 -0.27
C ALA A 270 3.34 10.54 -1.51
N TYR A 271 2.65 10.97 -2.56
CA TYR A 271 3.27 11.45 -3.80
C TYR A 271 3.80 12.88 -3.70
N GLY A 272 4.69 13.23 -4.62
CA GLY A 272 5.21 14.59 -4.78
C GLY A 272 6.05 14.74 -6.03
N ARG A 273 6.07 15.96 -6.59
CA ARG A 273 6.79 16.29 -7.83
C ARG A 273 8.30 16.17 -7.71
N SER A 274 8.80 16.25 -6.47
CA SER A 274 10.23 16.12 -6.17
C SER A 274 10.69 14.67 -6.02
N TRP A 275 9.78 13.70 -6.01
CA TRP A 275 10.08 12.26 -5.99
C TRP A 275 9.07 11.49 -6.87
N PRO A 276 8.90 11.91 -8.15
CA PRO A 276 7.79 11.45 -8.98
C PRO A 276 7.85 9.96 -9.34
N ASP A 277 8.96 9.29 -9.02
CA ASP A 277 9.21 7.89 -9.34
C ASP A 277 9.10 6.95 -8.13
N TRP A 278 8.86 7.48 -6.92
CA TRP A 278 8.72 6.65 -5.71
C TRP A 278 7.27 6.22 -5.47
N HIS A 279 6.33 7.10 -5.78
CA HIS A 279 4.90 6.90 -5.56
C HIS A 279 4.11 7.28 -6.81
N LEU A 280 3.06 6.51 -7.11
CA LEU A 280 2.22 6.70 -8.31
C LEU A 280 1.57 8.10 -8.31
N GLY A 281 0.97 8.44 -7.18
CA GLY A 281 -0.07 9.46 -7.14
C GLY A 281 -1.38 9.02 -7.80
N PRO A 282 -2.44 9.83 -7.68
CA PRO A 282 -3.82 9.38 -7.85
C PRO A 282 -4.18 9.01 -9.29
N GLU A 283 -3.77 9.82 -10.26
CA GLU A 283 -4.07 9.58 -11.68
C GLU A 283 -3.36 8.33 -12.19
N GLN A 284 -2.11 8.14 -11.78
CA GLN A 284 -1.30 6.99 -12.16
C GLN A 284 -1.79 5.72 -11.44
N ALA A 285 -2.37 5.82 -10.24
CA ALA A 285 -3.03 4.70 -9.56
C ALA A 285 -4.24 4.18 -10.34
N VAL A 286 -5.09 5.08 -10.86
CA VAL A 286 -6.19 4.72 -11.77
C VAL A 286 -5.64 4.03 -13.02
N ARG A 287 -4.60 4.60 -13.63
CA ARG A 287 -3.99 3.99 -14.83
C ARG A 287 -3.36 2.62 -14.54
N ALA A 288 -2.69 2.46 -13.41
CA ALA A 288 -2.11 1.19 -12.98
C ALA A 288 -3.21 0.13 -12.80
N ALA A 289 -4.34 0.49 -12.20
CA ALA A 289 -5.50 -0.40 -12.05
C ALA A 289 -6.04 -0.91 -13.39
N GLU A 290 -6.13 -0.05 -14.40
CA GLU A 290 -6.50 -0.45 -15.76
C GLU A 290 -5.48 -1.40 -16.39
N LEU A 291 -4.17 -1.11 -16.24
CA LEU A 291 -3.09 -1.91 -16.82
C LEU A 291 -3.00 -3.30 -16.18
N VAL A 292 -3.25 -3.41 -14.87
CA VAL A 292 -3.36 -4.72 -14.21
C VAL A 292 -4.70 -5.42 -14.49
N ARG A 293 -5.62 -4.75 -15.20
CA ARG A 293 -6.96 -5.25 -15.56
C ARG A 293 -7.82 -5.53 -14.33
N ALA A 294 -7.82 -4.61 -13.38
CA ALA A 294 -8.68 -4.69 -12.20
C ALA A 294 -10.13 -4.34 -12.53
N LYS A 295 -11.10 -5.06 -11.96
CA LYS A 295 -12.53 -4.70 -12.02
C LYS A 295 -12.89 -3.58 -11.03
N VAL A 296 -12.20 -3.55 -9.89
CA VAL A 296 -12.40 -2.57 -8.82
C VAL A 296 -11.05 -2.05 -8.32
N LEU A 297 -10.92 -0.73 -8.19
CA LEU A 297 -9.80 -0.07 -7.52
C LEU A 297 -10.19 0.34 -6.10
N LEU A 298 -9.39 -0.07 -5.13
CA LEU A 298 -9.37 0.43 -3.76
C LEU A 298 -8.04 1.19 -3.56
N PRO A 299 -8.03 2.53 -3.55
CA PRO A 299 -6.80 3.28 -3.32
C PRO A 299 -6.38 3.20 -1.85
N VAL A 300 -5.10 2.93 -1.61
CA VAL A 300 -4.48 2.78 -0.28
C VAL A 300 -3.37 3.82 -0.08
N HIS A 301 -2.62 3.72 1.02
CA HIS A 301 -1.49 4.61 1.33
C HIS A 301 -1.89 6.07 1.61
N TRP A 302 -3.10 6.27 2.17
CA TRP A 302 -3.62 7.58 2.55
C TRP A 302 -4.44 7.52 3.85
N ALA A 303 -4.81 8.70 4.36
CA ALA A 303 -5.67 8.90 5.54
C ALA A 303 -5.18 8.33 6.89
N LEU A 304 -3.95 7.83 7.04
CA LEU A 304 -3.43 7.42 8.36
C LEU A 304 -2.22 8.23 8.82
N PHE A 305 -1.24 8.42 7.94
CA PHE A 305 0.02 9.12 8.25
C PHE A 305 0.19 10.35 7.35
N ASN A 306 0.89 11.36 7.86
CA ASN A 306 1.34 12.51 7.07
C ASN A 306 2.75 12.22 6.53
N LEU A 307 2.82 11.67 5.31
CA LEU A 307 4.07 11.26 4.66
C LEU A 307 4.49 12.18 3.49
N ALA A 308 3.64 13.12 3.09
CA ALA A 308 3.90 14.02 1.96
C ALA A 308 3.31 15.41 2.18
N TYR A 309 3.45 16.26 1.17
CA TYR A 309 3.07 17.68 1.23
C TYR A 309 1.63 17.97 0.78
N HIS A 310 0.96 17.01 0.13
CA HIS A 310 -0.45 17.13 -0.27
C HIS A 310 -1.42 17.08 0.93
N GLY A 311 -2.67 17.50 0.74
CA GLY A 311 -3.70 17.37 1.78
C GLY A 311 -4.01 15.89 2.07
N TRP A 312 -4.36 15.53 3.31
CA TRP A 312 -4.59 14.12 3.66
C TRP A 312 -5.80 13.49 2.95
N THR A 313 -6.77 14.30 2.50
CA THR A 313 -7.94 13.89 1.72
C THR A 313 -7.75 13.96 0.21
N GLU A 314 -6.71 14.69 -0.25
CA GLU A 314 -6.47 14.95 -1.68
C GLU A 314 -6.31 13.69 -2.53
N PRO A 315 -5.62 12.61 -2.06
CA PRO A 315 -5.54 11.36 -2.82
C PRO A 315 -6.90 10.84 -3.26
N ALA A 316 -7.89 10.81 -2.36
CA ALA A 316 -9.22 10.30 -2.66
C ALA A 316 -9.97 11.18 -3.67
N GLU A 317 -9.88 12.50 -3.52
CA GLU A 317 -10.51 13.44 -4.46
C GLU A 317 -9.94 13.32 -5.87
N ARG A 318 -8.61 13.22 -5.99
CA ARG A 318 -7.93 13.06 -7.27
C ARG A 318 -8.19 11.70 -7.92
N VAL A 319 -8.22 10.60 -7.14
CA VAL A 319 -8.61 9.28 -7.68
C VAL A 319 -10.04 9.33 -8.24
N LEU A 320 -10.99 9.90 -7.48
CA LEU A 320 -12.36 10.07 -7.95
C LEU A 320 -12.44 10.91 -9.22
N ALA A 321 -11.65 11.98 -9.29
CA ALA A 321 -11.59 12.84 -10.46
C ALA A 321 -11.03 12.12 -11.69
N ALA A 322 -9.93 11.38 -11.52
CA ALA A 322 -9.25 10.63 -12.58
C ALA A 322 -10.07 9.44 -13.11
N ALA A 323 -10.86 8.80 -12.25
CA ALA A 323 -11.72 7.68 -12.64
C ALA A 323 -13.04 8.09 -13.31
N ARG A 324 -13.35 9.40 -13.43
CA ARG A 324 -14.59 9.85 -14.08
C ARG A 324 -14.62 9.43 -15.55
N GLY A 325 -15.66 8.66 -15.92
CA GLY A 325 -15.84 8.18 -17.29
C GLY A 325 -15.01 6.94 -17.64
N ALA A 326 -14.24 6.39 -16.70
CA ALA A 326 -13.59 5.09 -16.86
C ALA A 326 -14.58 3.95 -16.57
N GLU A 327 -14.37 2.78 -17.19
CA GLU A 327 -15.11 1.56 -16.84
C GLU A 327 -14.70 0.97 -15.48
N LEU A 328 -13.56 1.43 -14.94
CA LEU A 328 -13.03 1.02 -13.65
C LEU A 328 -13.92 1.52 -12.50
N ARG A 329 -14.46 0.58 -11.71
CA ARG A 329 -15.19 0.94 -10.48
C ARG A 329 -14.20 1.30 -9.38
N VAL A 330 -14.45 2.38 -8.65
CA VAL A 330 -13.65 2.80 -7.49
C VAL A 330 -14.45 2.60 -6.21
N THR A 331 -13.81 2.06 -5.17
CA THR A 331 -14.36 1.99 -3.81
C THR A 331 -13.45 2.72 -2.83
N LEU A 332 -14.06 3.51 -1.93
CA LEU A 332 -13.36 4.30 -0.92
C LEU A 332 -14.01 4.02 0.45
N PRO A 333 -13.80 2.82 1.02
CA PRO A 333 -14.37 2.48 2.32
C PRO A 333 -13.90 3.46 3.40
N ARG A 334 -14.69 3.64 4.45
CA ARG A 334 -14.19 4.20 5.71
C ARG A 334 -13.11 3.29 6.29
N PRO A 335 -12.10 3.81 7.01
CA PRO A 335 -11.22 2.96 7.79
C PRO A 335 -12.07 2.06 8.72
N GLY A 336 -11.86 0.75 8.65
CA GLY A 336 -12.59 -0.28 9.39
C GLY A 336 -13.72 -0.94 8.60
N GLN A 337 -14.14 -0.34 7.48
CA GLN A 337 -15.23 -0.86 6.67
C GLN A 337 -14.74 -1.99 5.74
N SER A 338 -15.54 -3.05 5.68
CA SER A 338 -15.37 -4.13 4.71
C SER A 338 -16.06 -3.83 3.38
N VAL A 339 -15.46 -4.27 2.28
CA VAL A 339 -16.04 -4.21 0.93
C VAL A 339 -15.99 -5.59 0.26
N GLU A 340 -17.05 -5.94 -0.47
CA GLU A 340 -17.13 -7.12 -1.31
C GLU A 340 -17.27 -6.65 -2.77
N PRO A 341 -16.33 -6.95 -3.69
CA PRO A 341 -16.31 -6.37 -5.05
C PRO A 341 -17.55 -6.62 -5.91
N ASP A 342 -18.28 -7.70 -5.63
CA ASP A 342 -19.53 -8.04 -6.32
C ASP A 342 -20.76 -7.30 -5.76
N ALA A 343 -20.63 -6.68 -4.58
CA ALA A 343 -21.69 -5.98 -3.87
C ALA A 343 -21.17 -4.70 -3.24
N LEU A 344 -20.52 -3.85 -4.05
CA LEU A 344 -19.95 -2.60 -3.56
C LEU A 344 -21.05 -1.68 -2.97
N PRO A 345 -20.80 -1.08 -1.80
CA PRO A 345 -21.69 -0.05 -1.28
C PRO A 345 -21.66 1.18 -2.21
N ALA A 346 -22.72 2.00 -2.12
CA ALA A 346 -22.69 3.31 -2.75
C ALA A 346 -21.50 4.12 -2.21
N LEU A 347 -20.78 4.78 -3.12
CA LEU A 347 -19.62 5.58 -2.74
C LEU A 347 -20.06 6.75 -1.87
N ALA A 348 -19.50 6.82 -0.66
CA ALA A 348 -19.75 7.89 0.29
C ALA A 348 -18.45 8.63 0.59
N ARG A 349 -18.46 9.95 0.43
CA ARG A 349 -17.37 10.82 0.90
C ARG A 349 -17.49 10.97 2.41
N TRP A 350 -16.66 10.22 3.13
CA TRP A 350 -16.65 10.22 4.59
C TRP A 350 -15.60 11.17 5.19
N TRP A 351 -14.72 11.72 4.37
CA TRP A 351 -13.76 12.75 4.76
C TRP A 351 -14.36 14.15 4.60
N PRO A 352 -13.87 15.16 5.35
CA PRO A 352 -14.35 16.53 5.20
C PRO A 352 -13.95 17.12 3.85
N GLU A 353 -14.76 18.05 3.36
CA GLU A 353 -14.37 18.89 2.24
C GLU A 353 -13.18 19.77 2.63
N ALA A 354 -12.13 19.74 1.82
CA ALA A 354 -10.91 20.53 2.01
C ALA A 354 -10.36 20.95 0.64
N PRO A 355 -9.69 22.11 0.53
CA PRO A 355 -9.00 22.50 -0.69
C PRO A 355 -7.96 21.46 -1.10
N TRP A 356 -7.95 21.11 -2.38
CA TRP A 356 -7.01 20.17 -2.99
C TRP A 356 -6.64 20.65 -4.40
N LYS A 357 -5.50 20.18 -4.92
CA LYS A 357 -5.01 20.56 -6.27
C LYS A 357 -5.30 19.47 -7.29
N THR A 358 -5.81 19.88 -8.44
CA THR A 358 -6.04 19.02 -9.61
C THR A 358 -4.74 18.52 -10.24
N ALA A 359 -4.84 17.54 -11.15
CA ALA A 359 -3.71 17.05 -11.92
C ALA A 359 -3.07 18.15 -12.77
N GLU A 360 -3.87 19.10 -13.26
CA GLU A 360 -3.40 20.25 -14.03
C GLU A 360 -2.64 21.27 -13.16
N GLU A 361 -3.09 21.48 -11.92
CA GLU A 361 -2.46 22.40 -10.98
C GLU A 361 -1.19 21.85 -10.35
N ASP A 362 -1.16 20.54 -10.04
CA ASP A 362 -0.01 19.87 -9.42
C ASP A 362 0.24 18.47 -10.04
N PRO A 363 0.78 18.43 -11.27
CA PRO A 363 0.96 17.19 -12.02
C PRO A 363 2.10 16.36 -11.43
N ILE A 364 1.85 15.06 -11.24
CA ILE A 364 2.87 14.07 -10.92
C ILE A 364 3.23 13.36 -12.22
N VAL A 365 4.45 13.58 -12.72
CA VAL A 365 4.90 13.06 -14.02
C VAL A 365 6.07 12.11 -13.77
N PRO A 366 5.88 10.79 -14.00
CA PRO A 366 6.93 9.82 -13.78
C PRO A 366 8.01 9.98 -14.85
N THR A 367 9.27 9.83 -14.46
CA THR A 367 10.40 9.91 -15.38
C THR A 367 10.59 8.59 -16.13
N GLY A 368 11.35 8.64 -17.25
CA GLY A 368 11.79 7.44 -17.96
C GLY A 368 10.74 6.77 -18.85
N LEU A 369 9.57 7.39 -19.09
CA LEU A 369 8.51 6.85 -19.96
C LEU A 369 8.60 7.29 -21.44
N GLY A 370 9.64 8.03 -21.85
CA GLY A 370 9.72 8.66 -23.17
C GLY A 370 8.82 9.90 -23.27
N GLY A 371 9.16 10.85 -24.16
CA GLY A 371 8.61 12.22 -24.23
C GLY A 371 7.11 12.40 -24.57
N GLY A 372 6.25 11.46 -24.20
CA GLY A 372 4.78 11.55 -24.21
C GLY A 372 4.15 11.34 -22.83
N GLY A 373 4.93 11.37 -21.74
CA GLY A 373 4.49 11.11 -20.35
C GLY A 373 3.55 12.16 -19.75
N ALA A 374 3.29 13.26 -20.45
CA ALA A 374 1.98 13.90 -20.35
C ALA A 374 0.99 13.01 -21.12
N VAL A 375 0.61 11.89 -20.51
CA VAL A 375 -0.53 11.13 -20.98
C VAL A 375 -1.69 12.09 -20.91
N SER A 376 -2.16 12.53 -22.08
CA SER A 376 -3.32 13.40 -22.22
C SER A 376 -4.44 12.84 -21.34
N LEU A 377 -4.76 13.55 -20.25
CA LEU A 377 -5.97 13.35 -19.45
C LEU A 377 -7.21 13.87 -20.21
N GLY A 378 -7.21 13.75 -21.54
CA GLY A 378 -8.30 14.20 -22.38
C GLY A 378 -9.56 13.39 -22.06
N PRO A 379 -10.73 14.04 -21.91
CA PRO A 379 -11.98 13.35 -21.69
C PRO A 379 -12.26 12.40 -22.86
N SER A 380 -12.62 11.16 -22.56
CA SER A 380 -13.07 10.22 -23.58
C SER A 380 -14.42 10.70 -24.12
N SER A 381 -14.42 11.03 -25.42
CA SER A 381 -15.57 11.29 -26.30
C SER A 381 -16.56 12.41 -25.93
N SER A 382 -16.77 13.28 -26.91
CA SER A 382 -17.80 14.31 -27.02
C SER A 382 -19.21 13.80 -26.74
N ALA A 383 -19.82 14.28 -25.65
CA ALA A 383 -21.27 14.39 -25.54
C ALA A 383 -21.65 15.87 -25.79
N GLU A 384 -22.40 16.11 -26.86
CA GLU A 384 -22.94 17.43 -27.21
C GLU A 384 -23.78 18.01 -26.06
N PRO A 385 -23.72 19.34 -25.82
CA PRO A 385 -24.66 19.99 -24.91
C PRO A 385 -26.05 20.00 -25.56
N GLY A 386 -26.94 19.17 -25.04
CA GLY A 386 -28.35 19.11 -25.42
C GLY A 386 -29.00 20.49 -25.40
N ALA A 387 -29.50 20.89 -26.56
CA ALA A 387 -30.25 22.11 -26.78
C ALA A 387 -31.48 22.18 -25.86
N ARG A 388 -31.63 23.32 -25.19
CA ARG A 388 -32.88 23.74 -24.55
C ARG A 388 -33.97 23.80 -25.63
N ARG A 389 -34.91 22.85 -25.62
CA ARG A 389 -36.21 23.05 -26.26
C ARG A 389 -37.09 23.85 -25.31
N GLY A 390 -37.29 25.12 -25.65
CA GLY A 390 -38.33 25.95 -25.07
C GLY A 390 -39.69 25.34 -25.36
N VAL A 391 -40.49 25.21 -24.30
CA VAL A 391 -41.92 24.99 -24.39
C VAL A 391 -42.57 26.36 -24.52
N GLY A 392 -43.30 26.56 -25.60
CA GLY A 392 -44.27 27.65 -25.76
C GLY A 392 -45.52 27.07 -26.43
N PRO A 393 -46.73 27.44 -25.98
CA PRO A 393 -48.00 27.00 -26.56
C PRO A 393 -48.23 27.55 -27.98
#